data_AF-A0A7G1GBT1-F1
#
_entry.id   AF-A0A7G1GBT1-F1
#
_cell.length_a   1.000
_cell.length_b   1.000
_cell.length_c   1.000
_cell.angle_alpha   90.00
_cell.angle_beta   90.00
_cell.angle_gamma   90.00
#
_symmetry.space_group_name_H-M   'P 1'
#
loop_
_entity.id
_entity.type
_entity.pdbx_description
1 polymer ?
#
loop_
_entity_poly.entity_id
_entity_poly.type
_entity_poly.pdbx_seq_one_letter_code
_entity_poly.pdbx_strand_id
1 'polypeptide(L)' 'MYKITTFLLILSISIFLITFICYYKITRVSNNSLEKYYINLMSVNKAKKFIKKGDLEQIKINGYIIKLDNEKIVVKKED' A
#
# COMPACT_ATOMS: atom_id res chain seq x y z
N MET A 1 -22.05 14.51 42.50
CA MET A 1 -20.86 13.75 42.08
C MET A 1 -21.16 12.78 40.93
N TYR A 2 -22.09 11.84 41.06
CA TYR A 2 -22.43 10.87 40.01
C TYR A 2 -22.63 11.46 38.60
N LYS A 3 -23.38 12.57 38.46
CA LYS A 3 -23.61 13.22 37.16
C LYS A 3 -22.33 13.65 36.44
N ILE A 4 -21.32 14.11 37.19
CA ILE A 4 -20.03 14.56 36.64
C ILE A 4 -19.21 13.34 36.20
N THR A 5 -19.24 12.27 37.00
CA THR A 5 -18.56 11.00 36.69
C THR A 5 -19.16 10.35 35.45
N THR A 6 -20.49 10.31 35.32
CA THR A 6 -21.18 9.77 34.15
C THR A 6 -20.87 10.59 32.90
N PHE A 7 -20.83 11.92 33.01
CA PHE A 7 -20.46 12.80 31.90
C PHE A 7 -19.01 12.56 31.42
N LEU A 8 -18.06 12.49 32.35
CA LEU A 8 -16.66 12.17 32.01
C LEU A 8 -16.52 10.80 31.34
N LEU A 9 -17.29 9.82 31.80
CA LEU A 9 -17.25 8.46 31.26
C LEU A 9 -17.77 8.43 29.81
N ILE A 10 -18.86 9.14 29.52
CA ILE A 10 -19.41 9.27 28.15
C ILE A 10 -18.42 10.00 27.24
N LEU A 11 -17.78 11.07 27.73
CA LEU A 11 -16.79 11.83 26.97
C LEU A 11 -15.58 10.95 26.61
N SER A 12 -15.04 10.22 27.59
CA SER A 12 -13.91 9.31 27.41
C SER A 12 -14.20 8.22 26.39
N ILE A 13 -15.38 7.58 26.50
CA ILE A 13 -15.83 6.55 25.55
C ILE A 13 -16.00 7.12 24.15
N SER A 14 -16.54 8.33 24.03
CA SER A 14 -16.74 8.98 22.73
C SER A 14 -15.40 9.23 22.02
N ILE A 15 -14.41 9.74 22.74
CA ILE A 15 -13.06 9.99 22.21
C ILE A 15 -12.37 8.68 21.82
N PHE A 16 -12.52 7.63 22.65
CA PHE A 16 -11.99 6.30 22.35
C PHE A 16 -12.60 5.70 21.07
N LEU A 17 -13.92 5.78 20.93
CA LEU A 17 -14.62 5.29 19.73
C LEU A 17 -14.15 6.00 18.46
N ILE A 18 -14.03 7.32 18.50
CA ILE A 18 -13.58 8.11 17.34
C ILE A 18 -12.15 7.73 16.94
N THR A 19 -11.24 7.64 17.91
CA THR A 19 -9.84 7.27 17.65
C THR A 19 -9.72 5.83 17.14
N PHE A 20 -10.50 4.90 17.70
CA PHE A 20 -10.54 3.51 17.26
C PHE A 20 -11.05 3.36 15.82
N ILE A 21 -12.11 4.08 15.45
CA ILE A 21 -12.67 4.03 14.08
C ILE A 21 -11.65 4.57 13.07
N CYS A 22 -11.00 5.69 13.38
CA CYS A 22 -9.95 6.25 12.54
C CYS A 22 -8.78 5.27 12.37
N TYR A 23 -8.30 4.70 13.47
CA TYR A 23 -7.24 3.68 13.44
C TYR A 23 -7.65 2.46 12.60
N TYR A 24 -8.85 1.92 12.81
CA TYR A 24 -9.33 0.76 12.07
C TYR A 24 -9.44 1.04 10.57
N LYS A 25 -9.96 2.23 10.19
CA LYS A 25 -10.07 2.64 8.79
C LYS A 25 -8.69 2.78 8.14
N ILE A 26 -7.73 3.41 8.81
CA ILE A 26 -6.36 3.55 8.32
C ILE A 26 -5.69 2.18 8.20
N THR A 27 -5.77 1.34 9.23
CA THR A 27 -5.13 0.02 9.26
C THR A 27 -5.72 -0.93 8.21
N ARG A 28 -7.04 -0.89 8.00
CA ARG A 28 -7.70 -1.71 6.97
C ARG A 28 -7.31 -1.29 5.55
N VAL A 29 -7.17 0.02 5.30
CA VAL A 29 -6.67 0.54 4.02
C VAL A 29 -5.19 0.21 3.85
N SER A 30 -4.40 0.39 4.91
CA SER A 30 -2.96 0.14 4.98
C SER A 30 -2.61 -1.33 4.67
N ASN A 31 -3.22 -2.29 5.36
CA ASN A 31 -2.86 -3.70 5.22
C ASN A 31 -3.07 -4.22 3.79
N ASN A 32 -4.19 -3.89 3.13
CA ASN A 32 -4.44 -4.40 1.78
C ASN A 32 -3.73 -3.61 0.67
N SER A 33 -3.49 -2.31 0.88
CA SER A 33 -2.91 -1.43 -0.13
C SER A 33 -1.38 -1.43 -0.08
N LEU A 34 -0.80 -1.26 1.11
CA LEU A 34 0.65 -1.13 1.27
C LEU A 34 1.36 -2.46 1.06
N GLU A 35 0.84 -3.56 1.59
CA GLU A 35 1.45 -4.87 1.37
C GLU A 35 1.50 -5.21 -0.13
N LYS A 36 0.38 -5.05 -0.84
CA LYS A 36 0.35 -5.18 -2.31
C LYS A 36 1.28 -4.19 -3.00
N TYR A 37 1.34 -2.94 -2.55
CA TYR A 37 2.23 -1.93 -3.13
C TYR A 37 3.70 -2.30 -2.95
N TYR A 38 4.12 -2.74 -1.77
CA TYR A 38 5.49 -3.17 -1.49
C TYR A 38 5.85 -4.46 -2.24
N ILE A 39 4.95 -5.44 -2.30
CA ILE A 39 5.14 -6.66 -3.09
C ILE A 39 5.28 -6.33 -4.57
N ASN A 40 4.43 -5.45 -5.11
CA ASN A 40 4.51 -5.00 -6.49
C ASN A 40 5.82 -4.26 -6.76
N LEU A 41 6.19 -3.30 -5.91
CA LEU A 41 7.38 -2.49 -6.07
C LEU A 41 8.66 -3.33 -5.97
N MET A 42 8.70 -4.31 -5.06
CA MET A 42 9.81 -5.24 -4.94
C MET A 42 9.92 -6.16 -6.17
N SER A 43 8.78 -6.64 -6.69
CA SER A 43 8.73 -7.48 -7.88
C SER A 43 9.18 -6.73 -9.13
N VAL A 44 8.72 -5.48 -9.30
CA VAL A 44 9.15 -4.57 -10.38
C VAL A 44 10.65 -4.28 -10.28
N ASN A 45 11.17 -4.01 -9.08
CA ASN A 45 12.62 -3.79 -8.89
C ASN A 45 13.47 -5.02 -9.17
N LYS A 46 12.98 -6.24 -8.84
CA LYS A 46 13.65 -7.48 -9.22
C LYS A 46 13.66 -7.65 -10.74
N ALA A 47 12.51 -7.52 -11.39
CA ALA A 47 12.37 -7.62 -12.85
C ALA A 47 13.25 -6.61 -13.60
N LYS A 48 13.35 -5.37 -13.09
CA LYS A 48 14.25 -4.33 -13.61
C LYS A 48 15.71 -4.78 -13.70
N LYS A 49 16.19 -5.57 -12.73
CA LYS A 49 17.56 -6.08 -12.73
C LYS A 49 17.81 -7.09 -13.85
N PHE A 50 16.83 -7.95 -14.17
CA PHE A 50 16.95 -8.93 -15.25
C PHE A 50 16.91 -8.28 -16.63
N ILE A 51 16.04 -7.28 -16.81
CA ILE A 51 15.99 -6.50 -18.06
C ILE A 51 17.29 -5.71 -18.28
N LYS A 52 17.85 -5.10 -17.21
CA LYS A 52 19.12 -4.36 -17.30
C LYS A 52 20.33 -5.27 -17.58
N LYS A 53 20.26 -6.55 -17.18
CA LYS A 53 21.29 -7.54 -17.49
C LYS A 53 21.26 -8.03 -18.94
N GLY A 54 20.21 -7.69 -19.70
CA GLY A 54 20.02 -8.18 -21.07
C GLY A 54 19.49 -9.61 -21.13
N ASP A 55 19.10 -10.20 -20.00
CA ASP A 55 18.59 -11.58 -19.95
C ASP A 55 17.18 -11.69 -20.52
N LEU A 56 16.40 -10.59 -20.50
CA LEU A 56 14.99 -10.56 -20.88
C LEU A 56 14.62 -9.23 -21.55
N GLU A 57 13.99 -9.28 -22.73
CA GLU A 57 13.52 -8.09 -23.47
C GLU A 57 12.23 -7.48 -22.87
N GLN A 58 11.36 -8.33 -22.31
CA GLN A 58 10.08 -7.93 -21.73
C GLN A 58 9.72 -8.83 -20.53
N ILE A 59 9.18 -8.22 -19.48
CA ILE A 59 8.60 -8.93 -18.33
C ILE A 59 7.21 -8.38 -18.04
N LYS A 60 6.22 -9.26 -17.86
CA LYS A 60 4.88 -8.94 -17.34
C LYS A 60 4.77 -9.40 -15.90
N ILE A 61 4.55 -8.49 -14.96
CA ILE A 61 4.37 -8.80 -13.54
C ILE A 61 3.26 -7.94 -12.96
N ASN A 62 2.28 -8.58 -12.31
CA ASN A 62 1.20 -7.93 -11.54
C ASN A 62 0.49 -6.78 -12.26
N GLY A 63 0.18 -6.97 -13.56
CA GLY A 63 -0.49 -5.96 -14.39
C GLY A 63 0.42 -4.80 -14.79
N TYR A 64 1.75 -4.98 -14.74
CA TYR A 64 2.73 -4.06 -15.29
C TYR A 64 3.59 -4.76 -16.34
N ILE A 65 3.74 -4.11 -17.48
CA ILE A 65 4.66 -4.48 -18.56
C ILE A 65 5.93 -3.65 -18.36
N ILE A 66 7.04 -4.33 -18.09
CA ILE A 66 8.37 -3.73 -17.99
C ILE A 66 9.13 -4.14 -19.24
N LYS A 67 9.62 -3.16 -20.00
CA LYS A 67 10.37 -3.36 -21.25
C LYS A 67 11.64 -2.52 -21.26
N LEU A 68 12.65 -2.99 -21.99
CA LEU A 68 13.76 -2.16 -22.43
C LEU A 68 13.36 -1.52 -23.77
N ASP A 69 13.38 -0.19 -23.85
CA ASP A 69 13.12 0.56 -25.08
C ASP A 69 14.19 1.64 -25.22
N ASN A 70 15.01 1.58 -26.27
CA ASN A 70 16.14 2.49 -26.52
C ASN A 70 16.98 2.78 -25.26
N GLU A 71 17.53 1.72 -24.65
CA GLU A 71 18.35 1.75 -23.43
C GLU A 71 17.65 2.28 -22.16
N LYS A 72 16.37 2.62 -22.24
CA LYS A 72 15.56 3.08 -21.11
C LYS A 72 14.57 2.00 -20.67
N ILE A 73 14.41 1.85 -19.37
CA ILE A 73 13.44 0.90 -18.80
C ILE A 73 12.10 1.61 -18.71
N VAL A 74 11.13 1.12 -19.49
CA VAL A 74 9.77 1.64 -19.55
C VAL A 74 8.85 0.71 -18.76
N VAL A 75 8.15 1.26 -17.77
CA VAL A 75 7.14 0.56 -16.98
C VAL A 75 5.78 1.08 -17.41
N LYS A 76 4.96 0.24 -18.05
CA LYS A 76 3.57 0.55 -18.39
C LYS A 76 2.64 -0.33 -17.55
N LYS A 77 1.50 0.22 -17.14
CA LYS A 77 0.41 -0.58 -16.59
C LYS A 77 -0.26 -1.31 -17.76
N GLU A 78 -0.57 -2.58 -17.57
CA GLU A 78 -1.37 -3.38 -18.50
C GLU A 78 -2.82 -2.95 -18.28
N ASP A 79 -3.41 -2.32 -19.29
CA ASP A 79 -4.82 -1.90 -19.32
C ASP A 79 -5.78 -3.11 -19.36
#